data_AF-A0A256YDT6-F1
#
_entry.id   AF-A0A256YDT6-F1
#
_cell.length_a   1.000
_cell.length_b   1.000
_cell.length_c   1.000
_cell.angle_alpha   90.00
_cell.angle_beta   90.00
_cell.angle_gamma   90.00
#
_symmetry.space_group_name_H-M   'P 1'
#
loop_
_entity.id
_entity.type
_entity.pdbx_description
1 polymer ?
#
loop_
_entity_poly.entity_id
_entity_poly.type
_entity_poly.pdbx_seq_one_letter_code
_entity_poly.pdbx_strand_id
1 'polypeptide(L)' 'MGCEKAQLVLIIEHVERRLESKMKRLGIPENQRREVLMEIERIKNTVIKYGIEQIQRELKM' A
#
# COMPACT_ATOMS: atom_id res chain seq x y z
N MET A 1 -17.07 -10.60 -4.29
CA MET A 1 -16.00 -9.95 -5.08
C MET A 1 -15.83 -8.44 -4.81
N GLY A 2 -16.90 -7.63 -4.69
CA GLY A 2 -16.73 -6.19 -4.36
C GLY A 2 -16.26 -5.89 -2.93
N CYS A 3 -16.68 -6.69 -1.95
CA CYS A 3 -16.38 -6.47 -0.53
C CYS A 3 -14.89 -6.73 -0.18
N GLU A 4 -14.28 -7.78 -0.75
CA GLU A 4 -12.88 -8.15 -0.48
C GLU A 4 -11.90 -7.09 -1.01
N LYS A 5 -12.15 -6.54 -2.20
CA LYS A 5 -11.34 -5.44 -2.74
C LYS A 5 -11.41 -4.20 -1.85
N ALA A 6 -12.60 -3.85 -1.37
CA ALA A 6 -12.78 -2.72 -0.46
C ALA A 6 -12.06 -2.94 0.88
N GLN A 7 -12.15 -4.14 1.45
CA GLN A 7 -11.44 -4.50 2.68
C GLN A 7 -9.91 -4.40 2.51
N LEU A 8 -9.37 -4.89 1.40
CA LEU A 8 -7.93 -4.80 1.11
C LEU A 8 -7.46 -3.36 0.96
N VAL A 9 -8.24 -2.51 0.29
CA VAL A 9 -7.92 -1.07 0.18
C VAL A 9 -7.87 -0.41 1.56
N LEU A 10 -8.86 -0.67 2.42
CA LEU A 10 -8.87 -0.14 3.79
C LEU A 10 -7.67 -0.60 4.62
N ILE A 11 -7.24 -1.85 4.46
CA ILE A 11 -6.03 -2.38 5.11
C ILE A 11 -4.79 -1.62 4.59
N ILE A 12 -4.67 -1.43 3.28
CA ILE A 12 -3.54 -0.71 2.68
C ILE A 12 -3.49 0.73 3.20
N GLU A 13 -4.61 1.46 3.24
CA GLU A 13 -4.66 2.82 3.79
C GLU A 13 -4.31 2.87 5.28
N HIS A 14 -4.73 1.86 6.06
CA HIS A 14 -4.34 1.76 7.47
C HIS A 14 -2.83 1.56 7.62
N VAL A 15 -2.23 0.69 6.82
CA VAL A 15 -0.79 0.43 6.81
C VAL A 15 -0.01 1.66 6.36
N GLU A 16 -0.47 2.35 5.31
CA GLU A 16 0.12 3.58 4.79
C GLU A 16 0.27 4.65 5.89
N ARG A 17 -0.82 4.96 6.60
CA ARG A 17 -0.82 5.94 7.71
C ARG A 17 0.14 5.56 8.84
N ARG A 18 0.21 4.26 9.17
CA ARG A 18 1.11 3.76 10.22
C ARG A 18 2.57 3.81 9.78
N LEU A 19 2.86 3.47 8.53
CA LEU A 19 4.19 3.58 7.95
C LEU A 19 4.64 5.04 7.90
N GLU A 20 3.82 5.95 7.39
CA GLU A 20 4.14 7.38 7.37
C GLU A 20 4.50 7.90 8.76
N SER A 21 3.66 7.58 9.75
CA SER A 21 3.88 7.96 11.16
C SER A 21 5.19 7.39 11.71
N LYS A 22 5.50 6.12 11.40
CA LYS A 22 6.75 5.46 11.81
C LYS A 22 7.96 6.10 11.13
N MET A 23 7.90 6.37 9.83
CA MET A 23 8.97 7.01 9.08
C MET A 23 9.25 8.43 9.56
N LYS A 24 8.20 9.20 9.92
CA LYS A 24 8.35 10.52 10.56
C LYS A 24 9.09 10.42 11.89
N ARG A 25 8.70 9.46 12.75
CA ARG A 25 9.37 9.23 14.06
C ARG A 25 10.83 8.79 13.93
N LEU A 26 11.16 8.05 12.88
CA LEU A 26 12.51 7.61 12.57
C LEU A 26 13.37 8.71 11.91
N GLY A 27 12.82 9.90 11.67
CA GLY A 27 13.56 11.00 11.05
C GLY A 27 13.88 10.75 9.56
N ILE A 28 13.15 9.84 8.89
CA ILE A 28 13.38 9.57 7.47
C ILE A 28 13.10 10.84 6.65
N PRO A 29 14.01 11.28 5.77
CA PRO A 29 13.84 12.46 4.92
C PRO A 29 12.54 12.44 4.11
N GLU A 30 11.93 13.61 3.89
CA GLU A 30 10.63 13.70 3.21
C GLU A 30 10.62 13.09 1.81
N ASN A 31 11.69 13.28 1.03
CA ASN A 31 11.82 12.71 -0.30
C ASN A 31 11.75 11.17 -0.26
N GLN A 32 12.46 10.53 0.68
CA GLN A 32 12.42 9.08 0.87
C GLN A 32 11.03 8.61 1.35
N ARG A 33 10.39 9.36 2.25
CA ARG A 33 9.02 9.04 2.68
C ARG A 33 8.04 9.11 1.51
N ARG A 34 8.15 10.13 0.65
CA ARG A 34 7.31 10.27 -0.55
C ARG A 34 7.51 9.11 -1.52
N GLU A 35 8.75 8.68 -1.74
CA GLU A 35 9.03 7.49 -2.57
C GLU A 35 8.31 6.25 -2.05
N VAL A 36 8.38 6.00 -0.73
CA VAL A 36 7.66 4.87 -0.12
C VAL A 36 6.15 5.00 -0.25
N LEU A 37 5.58 6.18 -0.01
CA LEU A 37 4.13 6.40 -0.12
C LEU A 37 3.63 6.24 -1.57
N MET A 38 4.40 6.70 -2.56
CA MET A 38 4.07 6.49 -3.97
C MET A 38 4.04 5.00 -4.34
N GLU A 39 4.94 4.20 -3.79
CA GLU A 39 4.94 2.76 -4.03
C GLU A 39 3.72 2.08 -3.40
N ILE A 40 3.33 2.49 -2.18
CA ILE A 40 2.10 2.02 -1.54
C ILE A 40 0.86 2.39 -2.37
N GLU A 41 0.83 3.61 -2.93
CA GLU A 41 -0.24 4.06 -3.81
C GLU A 41 -0.34 3.21 -5.09
N ARG A 42 0.79 2.79 -5.67
CA ARG A 42 0.82 1.86 -6.81
C ARG A 42 0.25 0.49 -6.45
N ILE A 43 0.61 -0.04 -5.29
CA ILE A 43 0.06 -1.31 -4.78
C ILE A 43 -1.45 -1.18 -4.59
N LYS A 44 -1.93 -0.10 -3.96
CA LYS A 44 -3.36 0.19 -3.77
C LYS A 44 -4.12 0.21 -5.10
N ASN A 45 -3.59 0.92 -6.09
CA ASN A 45 -4.18 0.98 -7.44
C ASN A 45 -4.21 -0.38 -8.14
N THR A 46 -3.18 -1.20 -7.93
CA THR A 46 -3.12 -2.58 -8.45
C THR A 46 -4.22 -3.44 -7.84
N VAL A 47 -4.45 -3.35 -6.52
CA VAL A 47 -5.55 -4.06 -5.84
C VAL A 47 -6.92 -3.59 -6.32
N ILE A 48 -7.13 -2.28 -6.48
CA ILE A 48 -8.39 -1.74 -6.97
C ILE A 48 -8.69 -2.31 -8.36
N LYS A 49 -7.71 -2.25 -9.27
CA LYS A 49 -7.88 -2.62 -10.66
C LYS A 49 -7.98 -4.13 -10.87
N TYR A 50 -7.08 -4.90 -10.26
CA TYR A 50 -6.91 -6.32 -10.56
C TYR A 50 -7.29 -7.24 -9.38
N GLY A 51 -7.60 -6.69 -8.20
CA GLY A 51 -7.75 -7.50 -7.00
C GLY A 51 -6.41 -8.04 -6.50
N ILE A 52 -6.47 -9.05 -5.63
CA ILE A 52 -5.27 -9.64 -5.02
C ILE A 52 -4.48 -10.56 -5.97
N GLU A 53 -5.11 -11.03 -7.05
CA GLU A 53 -4.51 -11.99 -8.00
C GLU A 53 -3.21 -11.47 -8.63
N GLN A 54 -3.16 -10.17 -8.94
CA GLN A 54 -1.96 -9.57 -9.52
C GLN A 54 -0.81 -9.50 -8.49
N ILE A 55 -1.13 -9.21 -7.23
CA ILE A 55 -0.14 -9.24 -6.14
C ILE A 55 0.35 -10.65 -5.90
N GLN A 56 -0.53 -11.65 -5.90
CA GLN A 56 -0.14 -13.06 -5.76
C GLN A 56 0.85 -13.49 -6.86
N ARG A 57 0.58 -13.10 -8.12
CA ARG A 57 1.51 -13.32 -9.24
C ARG A 57 2.87 -12.66 -9.02
N GLU A 58 2.92 -11.41 -8.55
CA GLU A 58 4.17 -10.71 -8.25
C GLU A 58 4.95 -11.36 -7.10
N LEU A 59 4.24 -11.88 -6.10
CA LEU A 59 4.80 -12.60 -4.96
C LEU A 59 5.17 -14.07 -5.26
N LYS A 60 4.86 -14.57 -6.47
CA LYS A 60 4.97 -15.99 -6.84
C LYS A 60 4.23 -16.94 -5.88
N MET A 61 3.11 -16.48 -5.35
CA MET A 61 2.22 -17.22 -4.44
C MET A 61 0.94 -17.65 -5.13
#